data_AF-A0A1X0QCE9-F1
#
_entry.id   AF-A0A1X0QCE9-F1
#
_cell.length_a   1.000
_cell.length_b   1.000
_cell.length_c   1.000
_cell.angle_alpha   90.00
_cell.angle_beta   90.00
_cell.angle_gamma   90.00
#
_symmetry.space_group_name_H-M   'P 1'
#
loop_
_entity.id
_entity.type
_entity.pdbx_description
1 polymer ?
#
loop_
_entity_poly.entity_id
_entity_poly.type
_entity_poly.pdbx_seq_one_letter_code
_entity_poly.pdbx_strand_id
1 'polypeptide(L)'
;MEIRDLIENKQYEDIMKLDSPLYDPYKCIAAIYLGDYVSAVRYSKRRSFQRAYGYYKFKKYSKALKTLNKIKKRSLKCKILKSQCLYYKGCYKESFEILNSLKDKDLNEEGFVNLAILKALAGVDTDRVSVIKDANFKLQELYNSLFKYVDNDDLFIAELEELDKEFDVSESVVKKQIANLKNENLSDFNFSSKEHSIINYNNHNGSVDCRNLLNFQKEVFIQNTFFNSKTRNFKENNRLMLLNKAFDAVKKFSEEKSFKILEKILDKHSNILLNSDIELLKGILYKNFEKSLEIINLH
;
A
#
# COMPACT_ATOMS: atom_id res chain seq x y z
N MET A 1 7.20 -20.95 -25.76
CA MET A 1 6.47 -20.58 -24.53
C MET A 1 5.61 -19.38 -24.87
N GLU A 2 4.31 -19.44 -24.65
CA GLU A 2 3.42 -18.33 -25.03
C GLU A 2 3.55 -17.17 -24.05
N ILE A 3 3.35 -15.94 -24.51
CA ILE A 3 3.37 -14.74 -23.66
C ILE A 3 2.34 -14.84 -22.51
N ARG A 4 1.24 -15.57 -22.72
CA ARG A 4 0.22 -15.81 -21.70
C ARG A 4 0.79 -16.58 -20.51
N ASP A 5 1.49 -17.68 -20.78
CA ASP A 5 2.13 -18.50 -19.75
C ASP A 5 3.13 -17.68 -18.92
N LEU A 6 3.95 -16.87 -19.60
CA LEU A 6 4.94 -16.01 -18.93
C LEU A 6 4.28 -14.99 -17.98
N ILE A 7 3.14 -14.42 -18.39
CA ILE A 7 2.39 -13.45 -17.58
C ILE A 7 1.74 -14.14 -16.37
N GLU A 8 1.09 -15.28 -16.59
CA GLU A 8 0.40 -16.04 -15.54
C GLU A 8 1.38 -16.55 -14.48
N ASN A 9 2.54 -17.04 -14.94
CA ASN A 9 3.63 -17.51 -14.08
C ASN A 9 4.53 -16.38 -13.54
N LYS A 10 4.26 -15.12 -13.90
CA LYS A 10 5.01 -13.93 -13.46
C LYS A 10 6.51 -14.00 -13.77
N GLN A 11 6.87 -14.60 -14.90
CA GLN A 11 8.24 -14.72 -15.38
C GLN A 11 8.69 -13.40 -16.02
N TYR A 12 8.80 -12.35 -15.21
CA TYR A 12 9.05 -10.99 -15.69
C TYR A 12 10.42 -10.84 -16.35
N GLU A 13 11.45 -11.53 -15.86
CA GLU A 13 12.78 -11.56 -16.45
C GLU A 13 12.77 -12.18 -17.86
N ASP A 14 11.94 -13.19 -18.09
CA ASP A 14 11.83 -13.84 -19.40
C ASP A 14 10.99 -13.00 -20.37
N ILE A 15 9.95 -12.33 -19.88
CA ILE A 15 9.21 -11.32 -20.67
C ILE A 15 10.15 -10.23 -21.18
N MET A 16 11.15 -9.82 -20.39
CA MET A 16 12.12 -8.79 -20.78
C MET A 16 13.00 -9.20 -21.97
N LYS A 17 13.18 -10.51 -22.22
CA LYS A 17 14.02 -11.06 -23.30
C LYS A 17 13.30 -11.19 -24.64
N LEU A 18 11.97 -11.07 -24.68
CA LEU A 18 11.19 -11.21 -25.91
C LEU A 18 11.53 -10.12 -26.95
N ASP A 19 11.16 -10.28 -28.21
CA ASP A 19 11.57 -9.32 -29.25
C ASP A 19 10.79 -7.99 -29.20
N SER A 20 11.52 -6.88 -29.34
CA SER A 20 10.94 -5.55 -29.49
C SER A 20 10.68 -5.24 -30.97
N PRO A 21 9.65 -4.44 -31.31
CA PRO A 21 8.75 -3.69 -30.42
C PRO A 21 7.47 -4.45 -30.06
N LEU A 22 7.26 -5.64 -30.63
CA LEU A 22 5.99 -6.38 -30.52
C LEU A 22 5.58 -6.60 -29.07
N TYR A 23 6.53 -6.96 -28.21
CA TYR A 23 6.27 -7.26 -26.81
C TYR A 23 6.53 -6.08 -25.86
N ASP A 24 6.81 -4.87 -26.36
CA ASP A 24 7.11 -3.68 -25.55
C ASP A 24 6.03 -3.35 -24.49
N PRO A 25 4.71 -3.48 -24.77
CA PRO A 25 3.69 -3.27 -23.74
C PRO A 25 3.85 -4.21 -22.54
N TYR A 26 4.23 -5.47 -22.78
CA TYR A 26 4.44 -6.48 -21.74
C TYR A 26 5.76 -6.24 -21.01
N LYS A 27 6.83 -5.93 -21.75
CA LYS A 27 8.13 -5.52 -21.17
C LYS A 27 8.00 -4.29 -20.28
N CYS A 28 7.17 -3.32 -20.67
CA CYS A 28 6.90 -2.14 -19.85
C CYS A 28 6.33 -2.52 -18.47
N ILE A 29 5.36 -3.44 -18.45
CA ILE A 29 4.74 -3.92 -17.20
C ILE A 29 5.73 -4.78 -16.40
N ALA A 30 6.44 -5.71 -17.05
CA ALA A 30 7.48 -6.52 -16.42
C ALA A 30 8.57 -5.65 -15.77
N ALA A 31 9.07 -4.64 -16.48
CA ALA A 31 10.05 -3.70 -15.96
C ALA A 31 9.55 -2.92 -14.73
N ILE A 32 8.26 -2.56 -14.68
CA ILE A 32 7.65 -1.95 -13.48
C ILE A 32 7.67 -2.92 -12.29
N TYR A 33 7.34 -4.19 -12.51
CA TYR A 33 7.35 -5.22 -11.45
C TYR A 33 8.76 -5.54 -10.96
N LEU A 34 9.75 -5.50 -11.85
CA LEU A 34 11.18 -5.68 -11.52
C LEU A 34 11.81 -4.43 -10.89
N GLY A 35 11.10 -3.31 -10.82
CA GLY A 35 11.64 -2.04 -10.32
C GLY A 35 12.59 -1.32 -11.28
N ASP A 36 12.83 -1.85 -12.49
CA ASP A 36 13.55 -1.16 -13.57
C ASP A 36 12.63 -0.15 -14.26
N TYR A 37 12.41 0.99 -13.60
CA TYR A 37 11.54 2.00 -14.16
C TYR A 37 12.14 2.68 -15.42
N VAL A 38 13.44 2.50 -15.74
CA VAL A 38 14.12 3.16 -16.88
C VAL A 38 13.69 2.43 -18.12
N SER A 39 13.81 1.10 -18.08
CA SER A 39 13.24 0.23 -19.10
C SER A 39 11.72 0.40 -19.19
N ALA A 40 11.01 0.54 -18.05
CA ALA A 40 9.57 0.77 -18.10
C ALA A 40 9.21 2.03 -18.91
N VAL A 41 9.92 3.15 -18.68
CA VAL A 41 9.74 4.38 -19.45
C VAL A 41 10.14 4.17 -20.92
N ARG A 42 11.23 3.44 -21.20
CA ARG A 42 11.68 3.14 -22.57
C ARG A 42 10.62 2.40 -23.37
N TYR A 43 10.07 1.32 -22.83
CA TYR A 43 9.07 0.47 -23.51
C TYR A 43 7.65 1.03 -23.46
N SER A 44 7.39 2.04 -22.62
CA SER A 44 6.06 2.65 -22.51
C SER A 44 5.67 3.51 -23.71
N LYS A 45 4.39 3.45 -24.09
CA LYS A 45 3.79 4.41 -25.03
C LYS A 45 3.92 5.85 -24.50
N ARG A 46 4.20 6.82 -25.40
CA ARG A 46 4.52 8.23 -25.04
C ARG A 46 3.48 8.94 -24.16
N ARG A 47 2.19 8.62 -24.28
CA ARG A 47 1.07 9.24 -23.54
C ARG A 47 0.31 8.22 -22.72
N SER A 48 1.02 7.35 -22.00
CA SER A 48 0.43 6.32 -21.15
C SER A 48 0.61 6.61 -19.66
N PHE A 49 -0.25 5.97 -18.87
CA PHE A 49 -0.14 5.98 -17.42
C PHE A 49 1.18 5.33 -16.95
N GLN A 50 1.57 4.21 -17.55
CA GLN A 50 2.81 3.49 -17.23
C GLN A 50 4.04 4.39 -17.38
N ARG A 51 4.08 5.22 -18.43
CA ARG A 51 5.16 6.17 -18.64
C ARG A 51 5.22 7.22 -17.54
N ALA A 52 4.06 7.79 -17.18
CA ALA A 52 3.97 8.75 -16.09
C ALA A 52 4.38 8.13 -14.75
N TYR A 53 3.93 6.90 -14.48
CA TYR A 53 4.27 6.16 -13.27
C TYR A 53 5.77 5.84 -13.19
N GLY A 54 6.40 5.43 -14.29
CA GLY A 54 7.84 5.24 -14.34
C GLY A 54 8.62 6.52 -14.04
N TYR A 55 8.22 7.66 -14.62
CA TYR A 55 8.83 8.96 -14.26
C TYR A 55 8.61 9.33 -12.79
N TYR A 56 7.44 9.04 -12.23
CA TYR A 56 7.13 9.28 -10.82
C TYR A 56 8.05 8.45 -9.90
N LYS A 57 8.24 7.16 -10.17
CA LYS A 57 9.11 6.29 -9.36
C LYS A 57 10.58 6.69 -9.40
N PHE A 58 11.04 7.37 -10.46
CA PHE A 58 12.36 8.02 -10.50
C PHE A 58 12.40 9.45 -10.00
N LYS A 59 11.38 9.89 -9.27
CA LYS A 59 11.29 11.26 -8.74
C LYS A 59 11.40 12.35 -9.81
N LYS A 60 11.09 12.03 -11.08
CA LYS A 60 11.03 13.00 -12.20
C LYS A 60 9.61 13.56 -12.32
N TYR A 61 9.10 14.15 -11.24
CA TYR A 61 7.71 14.58 -11.09
C TYR A 61 7.24 15.54 -12.21
N SER A 62 8.07 16.50 -12.63
CA SER A 62 7.75 17.40 -13.74
C SER A 62 7.52 16.66 -15.07
N LYS A 63 8.29 15.59 -15.36
CA LYS A 63 8.08 14.76 -16.57
C LYS A 63 6.83 13.89 -16.43
N ALA A 64 6.56 13.38 -15.23
CA ALA A 64 5.33 12.63 -14.94
C ALA A 64 4.08 13.50 -15.16
N LEU A 65 4.05 14.72 -14.60
CA LEU A 65 2.97 15.69 -14.78
C LEU A 65 2.77 16.08 -16.25
N LYS A 66 3.86 16.37 -16.98
CA LYS A 66 3.80 16.65 -18.43
C LYS A 66 3.16 15.48 -19.20
N THR A 67 3.42 14.25 -18.79
CA THR A 67 2.83 13.05 -19.41
C THR A 67 1.35 12.92 -19.04
N LEU A 68 0.99 13.04 -17.75
CA LEU A 68 -0.38 12.95 -17.25
C LEU A 68 -1.31 13.99 -17.89
N ASN A 69 -0.84 15.23 -18.05
CA ASN A 69 -1.62 16.30 -18.66
C ASN A 69 -1.92 16.03 -20.15
N LYS A 70 -1.16 15.16 -20.83
CA LYS A 70 -1.36 14.78 -22.24
C LYS A 70 -2.25 13.54 -22.42
N ILE A 71 -2.67 12.88 -21.35
CA ILE A 71 -3.59 11.73 -21.41
C ILE A 71 -5.02 12.26 -21.57
N LYS A 72 -5.68 11.92 -22.69
CA LYS A 72 -7.04 12.41 -23.02
C LYS A 72 -8.08 11.95 -21.98
N LYS A 73 -8.10 10.66 -21.65
CA LYS A 73 -9.05 10.06 -20.68
C LYS A 73 -8.38 9.94 -19.31
N ARG A 74 -8.62 10.91 -18.42
CA ARG A 74 -8.06 10.92 -17.06
C ARG A 74 -8.81 9.92 -16.17
N SER A 75 -8.24 8.73 -16.02
CA SER A 75 -8.74 7.73 -15.07
C SER A 75 -8.50 8.16 -13.62
N LEU A 76 -9.18 7.51 -12.66
CA LEU A 76 -8.94 7.71 -11.22
C LEU A 76 -7.46 7.56 -10.87
N LYS A 77 -6.78 6.53 -11.38
CA LYS A 77 -5.33 6.32 -11.19
C LYS A 77 -4.50 7.51 -11.69
N CYS A 78 -4.90 8.15 -12.80
CA CYS A 78 -4.22 9.35 -13.30
C CYS A 78 -4.41 10.55 -12.37
N LYS A 79 -5.61 10.73 -11.80
CA LYS A 79 -5.90 11.81 -10.85
C LYS A 79 -5.08 11.64 -9.56
N ILE A 80 -5.12 10.43 -8.97
CA ILE A 80 -4.33 10.12 -7.78
C ILE A 80 -2.85 10.36 -8.04
N LEU A 81 -2.26 9.74 -9.09
CA LEU A 81 -0.85 9.92 -9.40
C LEU A 81 -0.47 11.39 -9.66
N LYS A 82 -1.38 12.17 -10.25
CA LYS A 82 -1.18 13.62 -10.45
C LYS A 82 -1.09 14.36 -9.12
N SER A 83 -2.00 14.10 -8.18
CA SER A 83 -1.93 14.66 -6.82
C SER A 83 -0.61 14.29 -6.13
N GLN A 84 -0.19 13.03 -6.18
CA GLN A 84 1.08 12.62 -5.57
C GLN A 84 2.28 13.35 -6.17
N CYS A 85 2.30 13.55 -7.50
CA CYS A 85 3.35 14.33 -8.15
C CYS A 85 3.33 15.81 -7.74
N LEU A 86 2.16 16.39 -7.49
CA LEU A 86 2.02 17.78 -7.03
C LEU A 86 2.47 17.94 -5.58
N TYR A 87 2.13 16.97 -4.71
CA TYR A 87 2.62 16.91 -3.33
C TYR A 87 4.15 16.97 -3.28
N TYR A 88 4.85 16.08 -3.99
CA TYR A 88 6.33 16.08 -4.01
C TYR A 88 6.95 17.30 -4.68
N LYS A 89 6.15 18.14 -5.34
CA LYS A 89 6.57 19.42 -5.89
C LYS A 89 6.30 20.61 -4.96
N GLY A 90 5.71 20.39 -3.79
CA GLY A 90 5.28 21.45 -2.87
C GLY A 90 3.98 22.15 -3.29
N CYS A 91 3.27 21.65 -4.32
CA CYS A 91 2.02 22.22 -4.79
C CYS A 91 0.83 21.65 -3.99
N TYR A 92 0.80 21.87 -2.67
CA TYR A 92 -0.13 21.19 -1.75
C TYR A 92 -1.59 21.54 -2.00
N LYS A 93 -1.92 22.81 -2.26
CA LYS A 93 -3.28 23.25 -2.56
C LYS A 93 -3.86 22.58 -3.81
N GLU A 94 -3.12 22.57 -4.92
CA GLU A 94 -3.55 21.89 -6.15
C GLU A 94 -3.68 20.37 -5.95
N SER A 95 -2.79 19.78 -5.16
CA SER A 95 -2.87 18.36 -4.80
C SER A 95 -4.13 18.06 -3.98
N PHE A 96 -4.45 18.91 -3.00
CA PHE A 96 -5.64 18.83 -2.17
C PHE A 96 -6.91 18.91 -3.02
N GLU A 97 -7.03 19.91 -3.89
CA GLU A 97 -8.20 20.09 -4.76
C GLU A 97 -8.48 18.85 -5.61
N ILE A 98 -7.43 18.20 -6.13
CA ILE A 98 -7.58 16.97 -6.90
C ILE A 98 -8.16 15.84 -6.05
N LEU A 99 -7.57 15.53 -4.89
CA LEU A 99 -8.08 14.43 -4.06
C LEU A 99 -9.44 14.76 -3.45
N ASN A 100 -9.66 16.02 -3.06
CA ASN A 100 -10.91 16.45 -2.47
C ASN A 100 -12.07 16.38 -3.48
N SER A 101 -11.79 16.57 -4.77
CA SER A 101 -12.80 16.40 -5.83
C SER A 101 -13.24 14.94 -6.09
N LEU A 102 -12.52 13.95 -5.53
CA LEU A 102 -12.87 12.54 -5.67
C LEU A 102 -14.04 12.18 -4.73
N LYS A 103 -14.91 11.28 -5.19
CA LYS A 103 -16.01 10.75 -4.36
C LYS A 103 -15.44 9.88 -3.24
N ASP A 104 -16.11 9.80 -2.09
CA ASP A 104 -15.63 8.98 -0.96
C ASP A 104 -15.39 7.53 -1.35
N LYS A 105 -16.27 6.93 -2.17
CA LYS A 105 -16.10 5.57 -2.67
C LYS A 105 -14.85 5.35 -3.56
N ASP A 106 -14.25 6.42 -4.06
CA ASP A 106 -13.05 6.39 -4.88
C ASP A 106 -11.77 6.60 -4.04
N LEU A 107 -11.92 6.91 -2.74
CA LEU A 107 -10.85 7.05 -1.77
C LEU A 107 -10.87 5.88 -0.78
N ASN A 108 -9.72 5.23 -0.61
CA ASN A 108 -9.47 4.34 0.51
C ASN A 108 -8.99 5.15 1.74
N GLU A 109 -8.78 4.46 2.86
CA GLU A 109 -8.27 5.09 4.10
C GLU A 109 -6.94 5.82 3.88
N GLU A 110 -6.03 5.26 3.07
CA GLU A 110 -4.79 5.94 2.66
C GLU A 110 -5.04 7.28 1.95
N GLY A 111 -6.10 7.35 1.14
CA GLY A 111 -6.56 8.57 0.49
C GLY A 111 -7.01 9.64 1.49
N PHE A 112 -7.72 9.25 2.56
CA PHE A 112 -8.13 10.16 3.64
C PHE A 112 -6.94 10.63 4.47
N VAL A 113 -6.00 9.74 4.81
CA VAL A 113 -4.73 10.11 5.46
C VAL A 113 -3.94 11.12 4.62
N ASN A 114 -3.90 10.93 3.30
CA ASN A 114 -3.29 11.88 2.36
C ASN A 114 -4.03 13.22 2.29
N LEU A 115 -5.37 13.21 2.39
CA LEU A 115 -6.15 14.44 2.48
C LEU A 115 -5.83 15.23 3.76
N ALA A 116 -5.66 14.57 4.91
CA ALA A 116 -5.34 15.25 6.17
C ALA A 116 -4.03 16.04 6.10
N ILE A 117 -2.95 15.42 5.59
CA ILE A 117 -1.67 16.13 5.44
C ILE A 117 -1.75 17.24 4.40
N LEU A 118 -2.47 17.04 3.30
CA LEU A 118 -2.66 18.08 2.29
C LEU A 118 -3.49 19.25 2.83
N LYS A 119 -4.51 18.96 3.64
CA LYS A 119 -5.34 19.96 4.32
C LYS A 119 -4.46 20.83 5.22
N ALA A 120 -3.67 20.18 6.07
CA ALA A 120 -2.73 20.80 6.99
C ALA A 120 -1.71 21.70 6.26
N LEU A 121 -0.98 21.15 5.29
CA LEU A 121 0.08 21.89 4.58
C LEU A 121 -0.44 22.96 3.61
N ALA A 122 -1.67 22.82 3.11
CA ALA A 122 -2.28 23.82 2.23
C ALA A 122 -2.97 24.95 3.00
N GLY A 123 -3.14 24.82 4.33
CA GLY A 123 -3.86 25.80 5.16
C GLY A 123 -5.32 25.95 4.74
N VAL A 124 -5.98 24.86 4.32
CA VAL A 124 -7.37 24.86 3.85
C VAL A 124 -8.27 24.22 4.88
N ASP A 125 -9.49 24.74 5.04
CA ASP A 125 -10.51 24.10 5.84
C ASP A 125 -11.56 23.40 4.96
N THR A 126 -12.14 22.32 5.47
CA THR A 126 -13.15 21.51 4.77
C THR A 126 -13.96 20.71 5.78
N ASP A 127 -15.28 20.69 5.56
CA ASP A 127 -16.26 19.95 6.36
C ASP A 127 -16.32 18.45 6.00
N ARG A 128 -15.52 18.02 5.02
CA ARG A 128 -15.48 16.62 4.60
C ARG A 128 -15.03 15.73 5.76
N VAL A 129 -15.95 14.90 6.23
CA VAL A 129 -15.69 13.93 7.29
C VAL A 129 -14.95 12.71 6.73
N SER A 130 -13.88 12.33 7.41
CA SER A 130 -13.11 11.11 7.13
C SER A 130 -13.92 9.85 7.44
N VAL A 131 -13.89 8.84 6.57
CA VAL A 131 -14.49 7.53 6.84
C VAL A 131 -13.38 6.48 7.02
N ILE A 132 -12.56 6.67 8.06
CA ILE A 132 -11.49 5.74 8.44
C ILE A 132 -11.99 4.85 9.58
N LYS A 133 -11.87 3.53 9.40
CA LYS A 133 -12.30 2.51 10.37
C LYS A 133 -11.12 1.87 11.09
N ASP A 134 -9.99 1.71 10.40
CA ASP A 134 -8.78 1.16 10.99
C ASP A 134 -8.11 2.18 11.94
N ALA A 135 -7.82 1.74 13.16
CA ALA A 135 -7.26 2.58 14.21
C ALA A 135 -5.87 3.13 13.86
N ASN A 136 -5.04 2.39 13.13
CA ASN A 136 -3.71 2.85 12.74
C ASN A 136 -3.80 3.94 11.66
N PHE A 137 -4.71 3.78 10.69
CA PHE A 137 -4.97 4.84 9.72
C PHE A 137 -5.60 6.07 10.39
N LYS A 138 -6.43 5.88 11.42
CA LYS A 138 -7.03 7.00 12.16
C LYS A 138 -5.98 7.78 12.95
N LEU A 139 -5.09 7.08 13.67
CA LEU A 139 -3.95 7.69 14.35
C LEU A 139 -3.06 8.45 13.36
N GLN A 140 -2.77 7.85 12.20
CA GLN A 140 -1.95 8.51 11.18
C GLN A 140 -2.64 9.74 10.57
N GLU A 141 -3.95 9.72 10.40
CA GLU A 141 -4.73 10.88 9.97
C GLU A 141 -4.61 12.04 10.96
N LEU A 142 -4.82 11.76 12.26
CA LEU A 142 -4.71 12.75 13.32
C LEU A 142 -3.29 13.31 13.40
N TYR A 143 -2.28 12.44 13.41
CA TYR A 143 -0.87 12.83 13.32
C TYR A 143 -0.60 13.75 12.12
N ASN A 144 -1.08 13.38 10.94
CA ASN A 144 -0.94 14.18 9.72
C ASN A 144 -1.64 15.54 9.81
N SER A 145 -2.74 15.63 10.55
CA SER A 145 -3.48 16.88 10.73
C SER A 145 -2.72 17.90 11.57
N LEU A 146 -1.82 17.46 12.45
CA LEU A 146 -1.01 18.33 13.31
C LEU A 146 -0.02 19.19 12.52
N PHE A 147 0.30 18.82 11.28
CA PHE A 147 1.18 19.59 10.40
C PHE A 147 0.64 21.00 10.07
N LYS A 148 -0.60 21.33 10.46
CA LYS A 148 -1.09 22.71 10.44
C LYS A 148 -0.31 23.64 11.40
N TYR A 149 0.34 23.06 12.41
CA TYR A 149 1.15 23.75 13.40
C TYR A 149 2.65 23.64 13.12
N VAL A 150 3.05 23.12 11.95
CA VAL A 150 4.47 22.83 11.63
C VAL A 150 5.38 24.07 11.67
N ASP A 151 4.81 25.28 11.60
CA ASP A 151 5.52 26.55 11.73
C ASP A 151 5.67 27.04 13.18
N ASN A 152 5.12 26.30 14.16
CA ASN A 152 5.22 26.56 15.59
C ASN A 152 5.63 25.27 16.32
N ASP A 153 6.95 25.09 16.49
CA ASP A 153 7.55 23.89 17.05
C ASP A 153 6.95 23.51 18.42
N ASP A 154 6.81 24.48 19.32
CA ASP A 154 6.29 24.27 20.68
C ASP A 154 4.85 23.74 20.65
N LEU A 155 3.99 24.38 19.85
CA LEU A 155 2.60 23.96 19.70
C LEU A 155 2.49 22.60 19.00
N PHE A 156 3.30 22.36 17.97
CA PHE A 156 3.32 21.09 17.26
C PHE A 156 3.71 19.93 18.19
N ILE A 157 4.76 20.13 19.00
CA ILE A 157 5.22 19.13 19.98
C ILE A 157 4.16 18.91 21.06
N ALA A 158 3.57 19.98 21.63
CA ALA A 158 2.53 19.86 22.65
C ALA A 158 1.33 19.05 22.13
N GLU A 159 0.88 19.30 20.90
CA GLU A 159 -0.24 18.56 20.30
C GLU A 159 0.11 17.11 19.97
N LEU A 160 1.37 16.81 19.63
CA LEU A 160 1.85 15.42 19.51
C LEU A 160 1.78 14.69 20.85
N GLU A 161 2.17 15.34 21.95
CA GLU A 161 2.13 14.75 23.29
C GLU A 161 0.70 14.47 23.76
N GLU A 162 -0.23 15.39 23.49
CA GLU A 162 -1.66 15.17 23.77
C GLU A 162 -2.21 14.00 22.94
N LEU A 163 -1.82 13.89 21.66
CA LEU A 163 -2.23 12.76 20.81
C LEU A 163 -1.63 11.42 21.30
N ASP A 164 -0.40 11.41 21.80
CA ASP A 164 0.21 10.19 22.38
C ASP A 164 -0.54 9.74 23.64
N LYS A 165 -0.97 10.69 24.50
CA LYS A 165 -1.79 10.39 25.70
C LYS A 165 -3.15 9.81 25.35
N GLU A 166 -3.78 10.26 24.27
CA GLU A 166 -5.11 9.79 23.84
C GLU A 166 -5.07 8.33 23.36
N PHE A 167 -4.05 7.95 22.59
CA PHE A 167 -3.96 6.63 21.98
C PHE A 167 -3.15 5.61 22.79
N ASP A 168 -2.15 6.06 23.58
CA ASP A 168 -1.24 5.27 24.42
C ASP A 168 -0.77 3.95 23.76
N VAL A 169 -0.35 4.05 22.50
CA VAL A 169 0.14 2.89 21.73
C VAL A 169 1.66 2.80 21.85
N SER A 170 2.15 1.64 22.33
CA SER A 170 3.59 1.37 22.37
C SER A 170 4.19 1.37 20.96
N GLU A 171 5.38 1.97 20.82
CA GLU A 171 6.06 2.14 19.53
C GLU A 171 5.25 2.86 18.42
N SER A 172 4.27 3.69 18.79
CA SER A 172 3.49 4.45 17.80
C SER A 172 4.37 5.41 16.97
N VAL A 173 3.88 5.80 15.78
CA VAL A 173 4.54 6.83 14.97
C VAL A 173 4.67 8.14 15.72
N VAL A 174 3.67 8.49 16.55
CA VAL A 174 3.64 9.71 17.34
C VAL A 174 4.76 9.68 18.38
N LYS A 175 4.85 8.59 19.14
CA LYS A 175 5.87 8.41 20.18
C LYS A 175 7.30 8.40 19.62
N LYS A 176 7.51 7.68 18.51
CA LYS A 176 8.79 7.69 17.78
C LYS A 176 9.16 9.08 17.27
N GLN A 177 8.18 9.86 16.81
CA GLN A 177 8.41 11.23 16.37
C GLN A 177 8.75 12.15 17.54
N ILE A 178 8.03 12.08 18.67
CA ILE A 178 8.32 12.86 19.88
C ILE A 178 9.74 12.58 20.36
N ALA A 179 10.11 11.30 20.50
CA ALA A 179 11.45 10.87 20.89
C ALA A 179 12.54 11.45 19.97
N ASN A 180 12.29 11.44 18.65
CA ASN A 180 13.21 12.02 17.67
C ASN A 180 13.28 13.55 17.70
N LEU A 181 12.17 14.26 17.95
CA LEU A 181 12.16 15.73 18.03
C LEU A 181 12.81 16.24 19.32
N LYS A 182 12.61 15.53 20.44
CA LYS A 182 13.20 15.86 21.74
C LYS A 182 14.59 15.29 21.95
N ASN A 183 15.02 14.36 21.08
CA ASN A 183 16.25 13.57 21.23
C ASN A 183 16.30 12.82 22.58
N GLU A 184 15.17 12.22 22.96
CA GLU A 184 14.97 11.53 24.24
C GLU A 184 14.60 10.06 24.03
N ASN A 185 15.10 9.17 24.90
CA ASN A 185 14.71 7.75 24.98
C ASN A 185 14.77 6.97 23.64
N LEU A 186 15.67 7.35 22.73
CA LEU A 186 15.80 6.71 21.40
C LEU A 186 16.22 5.24 21.47
N SER A 187 16.89 4.81 22.54
CA SER A 187 17.26 3.40 22.76
C SER A 187 16.07 2.47 22.93
N ASP A 188 14.90 3.01 23.28
CA ASP A 188 13.74 2.23 23.71
C ASP A 188 12.85 1.82 22.53
N PHE A 189 13.22 2.22 21.31
CA PHE A 189 12.43 2.00 20.10
C PHE A 189 13.19 1.20 19.04
N ASN A 190 12.46 0.30 18.38
CA ASN A 190 12.95 -0.35 17.17
C ASN A 190 12.76 0.58 15.95
N PHE A 191 13.85 1.21 15.52
CA PHE A 191 13.86 2.04 14.31
C PHE A 191 14.34 1.25 13.08
N SER A 192 13.73 1.50 11.94
CA SER A 192 14.20 1.03 10.64
C SER A 192 15.48 1.78 10.21
N SER A 193 16.20 1.24 9.23
CA SER A 193 17.40 1.89 8.69
C SER A 193 17.15 3.31 8.16
N LYS A 194 15.94 3.56 7.63
CA LYS A 194 15.53 4.89 7.16
C LYS A 194 15.30 5.83 8.34
N GLU A 195 14.61 5.37 9.37
CA GLU A 195 14.34 6.13 10.59
C GLU A 195 15.64 6.51 11.31
N HIS A 196 16.59 5.58 11.44
CA HIS A 196 17.94 5.88 11.94
C HIS A 196 18.68 6.95 11.12
N SER A 197 18.52 6.94 9.79
CA SER A 197 19.14 7.97 8.94
C SER A 197 18.57 9.37 9.23
N ILE A 198 17.28 9.45 9.56
CA ILE A 198 16.59 10.70 9.90
C ILE A 198 17.01 11.18 11.29
N ILE A 199 17.05 10.28 12.28
CA ILE A 199 17.54 10.58 13.63
C ILE A 199 18.97 11.12 13.56
N ASN A 200 19.85 10.45 12.80
CA ASN A 200 21.23 10.91 12.65
C ASN A 200 21.30 12.28 11.99
N TYR A 201 20.52 12.53 10.93
CA TYR A 201 20.46 13.85 10.29
C TYR A 201 20.02 14.95 11.27
N ASN A 202 19.01 14.69 12.08
CA ASN A 202 18.50 15.62 13.09
C ASN A 202 19.55 15.89 14.18
N ASN A 203 20.17 14.85 14.73
CA ASN A 203 21.15 14.96 15.81
C ASN A 203 22.43 15.71 15.40
N HIS A 204 22.83 15.65 14.12
CA HIS A 204 24.03 16.35 13.64
C HIS A 204 23.78 17.85 13.36
N ASN A 205 22.53 18.26 13.18
CA ASN A 205 22.17 19.64 12.80
C ASN A 205 21.71 20.52 13.98
N GLY A 206 21.66 19.97 15.21
CA GLY A 206 21.25 20.71 16.41
C GLY A 206 19.73 20.69 16.61
N SER A 207 19.11 21.85 16.85
CA SER A 207 17.65 21.95 17.05
C SER A 207 16.90 21.50 15.80
N VAL A 208 15.93 20.60 15.97
CA VAL A 208 15.15 20.06 14.85
C VAL A 208 14.14 21.10 14.36
N ASP A 209 14.34 21.61 13.14
CA ASP A 209 13.36 22.47 12.47
C ASP A 209 12.16 21.61 12.00
N CYS A 210 10.98 21.77 12.61
CA CYS A 210 9.81 20.97 12.23
C CYS A 210 9.34 21.26 10.79
N ARG A 211 9.72 22.39 10.18
CA ARG A 211 9.34 22.72 8.79
C ARG A 211 10.05 21.85 7.77
N ASN A 212 11.18 21.24 8.12
CA ASN A 212 11.88 20.34 7.22
C ASN A 212 11.24 18.95 7.26
N LEU A 213 10.43 18.64 6.24
CA LEU A 213 9.76 17.35 6.08
C LEU A 213 10.71 16.14 6.05
N LEU A 214 12.03 16.34 5.90
CA LEU A 214 13.04 15.29 6.01
C LEU A 214 13.30 14.84 7.45
N ASN A 215 12.84 15.61 8.45
CA ASN A 215 13.07 15.35 9.88
C ASN A 215 12.05 14.37 10.49
N PHE A 216 11.11 13.85 9.69
CA PHE A 216 9.98 13.04 10.18
C PHE A 216 10.14 11.54 9.93
N GLN A 217 9.90 10.74 10.96
CA GLN A 217 10.17 9.29 11.00
C GLN A 217 9.30 8.48 10.02
N LYS A 218 8.09 8.95 9.71
CA LYS A 218 7.18 8.27 8.79
C LYS A 218 6.96 9.08 7.52
N GLU A 219 6.75 8.36 6.41
CA GLU A 219 6.26 8.99 5.19
C GLU A 219 4.84 9.52 5.46
N VAL A 220 4.75 10.83 5.67
CA VAL A 220 3.52 11.54 6.05
C VAL A 220 2.47 11.44 4.93
N PHE A 221 2.93 11.35 3.68
CA PHE A 221 2.09 11.15 2.51
C PHE A 221 2.27 9.74 1.92
N ILE A 222 1.23 8.92 2.00
CA ILE A 222 1.24 7.52 1.58
C ILE A 222 1.30 7.43 0.04
N GLN A 223 2.37 6.80 -0.45
CA GLN A 223 2.50 6.49 -1.87
C GLN A 223 1.58 5.33 -2.28
N ASN A 224 0.45 5.65 -2.90
CA ASN A 224 -0.32 4.70 -3.69
C ASN A 224 0.57 3.99 -4.73
N THR A 225 0.83 2.72 -4.49
CA THR A 225 1.54 1.83 -5.42
C THR A 225 0.53 1.19 -6.37
N PHE A 226 0.41 1.73 -7.58
CA PHE A 226 -0.56 1.24 -8.58
C PHE A 226 -0.21 -0.12 -9.18
N PHE A 227 1.08 -0.48 -9.07
CA PHE A 227 1.64 -1.76 -9.47
C PHE A 227 2.36 -2.31 -8.25
N ASN A 228 1.58 -2.86 -7.32
CA ASN A 228 2.14 -3.35 -6.07
C ASN A 228 2.99 -4.60 -6.36
N SER A 229 4.27 -4.54 -5.98
CA SER A 229 5.18 -5.67 -5.85
C SER A 229 5.08 -6.34 -4.47
N LYS A 230 3.97 -6.15 -3.73
CA LYS A 230 3.63 -6.96 -2.54
C LYS A 230 3.27 -8.40 -2.96
N THR A 231 4.24 -9.10 -3.57
CA THR A 231 4.18 -10.52 -3.94
C THR A 231 4.14 -11.43 -2.72
N ARG A 232 4.55 -10.95 -1.52
CA ARG A 232 4.35 -11.66 -0.25
C ARG A 232 2.90 -11.55 0.26
N ASN A 233 2.40 -10.33 0.50
CA ASN A 233 1.06 -10.16 1.09
C ASN A 233 -0.09 -10.57 0.15
N PHE A 234 0.04 -10.55 -1.18
CA PHE A 234 -1.06 -10.99 -2.05
C PHE A 234 -1.22 -12.52 -2.09
N LYS A 235 -0.12 -13.28 -2.11
CA LYS A 235 -0.18 -14.74 -1.98
C LYS A 235 -0.69 -15.13 -0.59
N GLU A 236 -0.20 -14.46 0.44
CA GLU A 236 -0.59 -14.74 1.82
C GLU A 236 -2.04 -14.34 2.11
N ASN A 237 -2.50 -13.18 1.64
CA ASN A 237 -3.91 -12.78 1.78
C ASN A 237 -4.86 -13.65 0.97
N ASN A 238 -4.48 -14.07 -0.25
CA ASN A 238 -5.29 -15.01 -1.02
C ASN A 238 -5.29 -16.41 -0.40
N ARG A 239 -4.15 -16.88 0.10
CA ARG A 239 -4.02 -18.12 0.86
C ARG A 239 -4.91 -18.09 2.10
N LEU A 240 -4.85 -17.03 2.90
CA LEU A 240 -5.69 -16.85 4.10
C LEU A 240 -7.18 -16.73 3.75
N MET A 241 -7.52 -16.02 2.66
CA MET A 241 -8.90 -15.92 2.19
C MET A 241 -9.44 -17.28 1.72
N LEU A 242 -8.64 -18.07 1.01
CA LEU A 242 -9.00 -19.42 0.55
C LEU A 242 -9.16 -20.38 1.73
N LEU A 243 -8.26 -20.31 2.72
CA LEU A 243 -8.36 -21.07 3.96
C LEU A 243 -9.63 -20.71 4.74
N ASN A 244 -9.92 -19.42 4.93
CA ASN A 244 -11.13 -18.97 5.61
C ASN A 244 -12.40 -19.41 4.87
N LYS A 245 -12.40 -19.38 3.53
CA LYS A 245 -13.52 -19.87 2.73
C LYS A 245 -13.70 -21.39 2.85
N ALA A 246 -12.60 -22.15 2.94
CA ALA A 246 -12.63 -23.58 3.19
C ALA A 246 -13.20 -23.90 4.58
N PHE A 247 -12.75 -23.20 5.64
CA PHE A 247 -13.27 -23.37 6.99
C PHE A 247 -14.74 -22.95 7.12
N ASP A 248 -15.13 -21.85 6.49
CA ASP A 248 -16.52 -21.41 6.46
C ASP A 248 -17.41 -22.40 5.75
N ALA A 249 -16.93 -23.02 4.67
CA ALA A 249 -17.70 -24.04 3.96
C ALA A 249 -18.02 -25.21 4.88
N VAL A 250 -16.99 -25.75 5.56
CA VAL A 250 -17.12 -26.86 6.51
C VAL A 250 -18.05 -26.51 7.68
N LYS A 251 -18.05 -25.25 8.14
CA LYS A 251 -18.93 -24.80 9.23
C LYS A 251 -20.39 -24.59 8.81
N LYS A 252 -20.63 -24.14 7.57
CA LYS A 252 -21.94 -23.60 7.15
C LYS A 252 -22.73 -24.50 6.21
N PHE A 253 -22.08 -25.45 5.53
CA PHE A 253 -22.74 -26.27 4.51
C PHE A 253 -22.73 -27.75 4.89
N SER A 254 -23.67 -28.50 4.28
CA SER A 254 -23.68 -29.96 4.34
C SER A 254 -22.36 -30.55 3.84
N GLU A 255 -22.01 -31.74 4.35
CA GLU A 255 -20.73 -32.41 4.06
C GLU A 255 -20.44 -32.51 2.56
N GLU A 256 -21.43 -32.94 1.76
CA GLU A 256 -21.28 -33.09 0.30
C GLU A 256 -20.99 -31.74 -0.40
N LYS A 257 -21.57 -30.64 0.09
CA LYS A 257 -21.38 -29.31 -0.48
C LYS A 257 -20.05 -28.69 -0.03
N SER A 258 -19.65 -28.95 1.21
CA SER A 258 -18.33 -28.60 1.74
C SER A 258 -17.22 -29.32 0.98
N PHE A 259 -17.41 -30.62 0.68
CA PHE A 259 -16.48 -31.45 -0.08
C PHE A 259 -16.21 -30.88 -1.49
N LYS A 260 -17.27 -30.59 -2.26
CA LYS A 260 -17.15 -30.01 -3.62
C LYS A 260 -16.46 -28.64 -3.61
N ILE A 261 -16.62 -27.85 -2.54
CA ILE A 261 -15.95 -26.55 -2.41
C ILE A 261 -14.46 -26.74 -2.11
N LEU A 262 -14.11 -27.67 -1.22
CA LEU A 262 -12.74 -27.98 -0.84
C LEU A 262 -11.94 -28.58 -2.00
N GLU A 263 -12.51 -29.54 -2.75
CA GLU A 263 -11.87 -30.10 -3.96
C GLU A 263 -11.58 -29.00 -4.99
N LYS A 264 -12.54 -28.11 -5.23
CA LYS A 264 -12.38 -27.00 -6.19
C LYS A 264 -11.31 -26.01 -5.75
N ILE A 265 -11.12 -25.80 -4.45
CA ILE A 265 -10.04 -24.96 -3.92
C ILE A 265 -8.69 -25.64 -4.14
N LEU A 266 -8.57 -26.93 -3.83
CA LEU A 266 -7.34 -27.70 -4.01
C LEU A 266 -6.93 -27.80 -5.49
N ASP A 267 -7.87 -28.10 -6.37
CA ASP A 267 -7.64 -28.26 -7.82
C ASP A 267 -7.18 -26.94 -8.46
N LYS A 268 -7.84 -25.82 -8.13
CA LYS A 268 -7.59 -24.53 -8.80
C LYS A 268 -6.51 -23.67 -8.18
N HIS A 269 -6.12 -23.93 -6.93
CA HIS A 269 -5.27 -23.02 -6.16
C HIS A 269 -4.11 -23.71 -5.42
N SER A 270 -3.79 -24.96 -5.77
CA SER A 270 -2.66 -25.71 -5.20
C SER A 270 -1.32 -24.95 -5.28
N ASN A 271 -1.09 -24.19 -6.33
CA ASN A 271 0.10 -23.36 -6.55
C ASN A 271 0.24 -22.13 -5.63
N ILE A 272 -0.81 -21.80 -4.85
CA ILE A 272 -0.86 -20.66 -3.92
C ILE A 272 -0.88 -21.11 -2.45
N LEU A 273 -1.26 -22.37 -2.19
CA LEU A 273 -1.30 -22.98 -0.85
C LEU A 273 0.09 -23.48 -0.44
N LEU A 274 0.39 -23.48 0.87
CA LEU A 274 1.54 -24.21 1.38
C LEU A 274 1.21 -25.70 1.49
N ASN A 275 2.23 -26.56 1.44
CA ASN A 275 2.05 -28.00 1.65
C ASN A 275 1.32 -28.30 2.96
N SER A 276 1.60 -27.55 4.03
CA SER A 276 0.88 -27.66 5.31
C SER A 276 -0.62 -27.39 5.19
N ASP A 277 -1.04 -26.47 4.32
CA ASP A 277 -2.45 -26.17 4.10
C ASP A 277 -3.12 -27.26 3.29
N ILE A 278 -2.42 -27.78 2.27
CA ILE A 278 -2.91 -28.87 1.44
C ILE A 278 -3.14 -30.11 2.30
N GLU A 279 -2.19 -30.45 3.16
CA GLU A 279 -2.32 -31.58 4.10
C GLU A 279 -3.44 -31.34 5.12
N LEU A 280 -3.60 -30.12 5.64
CA LEU A 280 -4.70 -29.77 6.53
C LEU A 280 -6.07 -29.92 5.84
N LEU A 281 -6.23 -29.39 4.63
CA LEU A 281 -7.48 -29.47 3.86
C LEU A 281 -7.79 -30.89 3.43
N LYS A 282 -6.78 -31.68 3.03
CA LYS A 282 -6.94 -33.12 2.78
C LYS A 282 -7.35 -33.86 4.05
N GLY A 283 -6.74 -33.57 5.19
CA GLY A 283 -7.12 -34.17 6.47
C GLY A 283 -8.58 -33.88 6.84
N ILE A 284 -9.08 -32.67 6.57
CA ILE A 284 -10.49 -32.31 6.74
C ILE A 284 -11.39 -33.09 5.77
N LEU A 285 -10.97 -33.27 4.51
CA LEU A 285 -11.69 -34.09 3.53
C LEU A 285 -11.76 -35.57 3.95
N TYR A 286 -10.64 -36.15 4.39
CA TYR A 286 -10.56 -37.54 4.84
C TYR A 286 -11.41 -37.79 6.09
N LYS A 287 -11.36 -36.89 7.08
CA LYS A 287 -12.16 -37.02 8.30
C LYS A 287 -13.66 -36.93 8.05
N ASN A 288 -14.07 -36.12 7.07
CA ASN A 288 -15.46 -36.07 6.65
C ASN A 288 -15.85 -37.34 5.88
N PHE A 289 -14.95 -37.89 5.05
CA PHE A 289 -15.16 -39.14 4.32
C PHE A 289 -15.30 -40.37 5.24
N GLU A 290 -14.48 -40.47 6.29
CA GLU A 290 -14.59 -41.55 7.29
C GLU A 290 -15.92 -41.51 8.05
N LYS A 291 -16.41 -40.32 8.43
CA LYS A 291 -17.73 -40.17 9.07
C LYS A 291 -18.88 -40.53 8.14
N SER A 292 -18.78 -40.16 6.86
CA SER A 292 -19.79 -40.56 5.87
C SER A 292 -19.79 -42.08 5.64
N LEU A 293 -18.64 -42.75 5.74
CA LEU A 293 -18.52 -44.22 5.67
C LEU A 293 -19.05 -44.93 6.92
N GLU A 294 -18.88 -44.37 8.12
CA GLU A 294 -19.49 -44.90 9.35
C GLU A 294 -21.03 -44.86 9.28
N ILE A 295 -21.60 -43.82 8.68
CA ILE A 295 -23.05 -43.70 8.45
C ILE A 295 -23.57 -44.74 7.45
N ILE A 296 -22.77 -45.08 6.43
CA ILE A 296 -23.12 -46.10 5.43
C ILE A 296 -23.00 -47.53 6.00
N ASN A 297 -22.09 -47.76 6.95
CA ASN A 297 -21.92 -49.07 7.60
C ASN A 297 -22.88 -49.32 8.79
N LEU A 298 -23.72 -48.34 9.14
CA LEU A 298 -24.76 -48.42 10.18
C LEU A 298 -26.18 -48.58 9.60
N HIS A 299 -26.31 -48.77 8.29
CA HIS A 299 -27.55 -49.12 7.58
C HIS A 299 -27.40 -50.44 6.81
#